data_AF-A0AAD0NIM6-F1
#
_entry.id   AF-A0AAD0NIM6-F1
#
_cell.length_a   1.000
_cell.length_b   1.000
_cell.length_c   1.000
_cell.angle_alpha   90.00
_cell.angle_beta   90.00
_cell.angle_gamma   90.00
#
_symmetry.space_group_name_H-M   'P 1'
#
loop_
_entity.id
_entity.type
_entity.pdbx_description
1 polymer ?
#
loop_
_entity_poly.entity_id
_entity_poly.type
_entity_poly.pdbx_seq_one_letter_code
_entity_poly.pdbx_strand_id
1 'polypeptide(L)'
;MRRSRLLLPALGLALLAACQGRPPESGAASAGDDAPAAAKAADGSLRWSEAVVWDGDLNACRQGDTAATRDCLAKAMRDGGASADAVAAAGQLSSAGELAYVTAWHEHDGLGVATVAYPFRANTNEGTRLVDASGKRIDVDAVQLDDALRADPGVQAVLQANPQATPFPPAQAAGTAPLDGGGIRLLYRTPLRDCHACPDVGHLQIGYDFDGQRNFIGQQLVPATP
;
A
#
# COMPACT_ATOMS: atom_id res chain seq x y z
N MET A 1 -49.68 -70.48 10.65
CA MET A 1 -50.64 -70.41 11.78
C MET A 1 -50.24 -69.28 12.71
N ARG A 2 -51.24 -68.55 13.21
CA ARG A 2 -51.28 -67.66 14.40
C ARG A 2 -50.35 -66.42 14.48
N ARG A 3 -51.05 -65.28 14.48
CA ARG A 3 -50.69 -63.96 15.00
C ARG A 3 -50.33 -64.03 16.49
N SER A 4 -49.39 -63.20 16.94
CA SER A 4 -49.54 -62.50 18.23
C SER A 4 -48.69 -61.23 18.28
N ARG A 5 -49.31 -60.17 18.79
CA ARG A 5 -48.83 -58.79 18.91
C ARG A 5 -48.01 -58.65 20.19
N LEU A 6 -46.99 -57.78 20.19
CA LEU A 6 -46.48 -57.12 21.39
C LEU A 6 -46.05 -55.68 21.05
N LEU A 7 -46.20 -54.83 22.07
CA LEU A 7 -46.36 -53.39 22.05
C LEU A 7 -45.07 -52.56 21.77
N LEU A 8 -45.30 -51.40 21.14
CA LEU A 8 -44.62 -50.08 21.18
C LEU A 8 -43.71 -49.80 22.42
N PRO A 9 -42.63 -49.00 22.25
CA PRO A 9 -42.80 -47.54 22.18
C PRO A 9 -41.96 -46.80 21.13
N ALA A 10 -42.43 -45.58 20.88
CA ALA A 10 -41.99 -44.62 19.89
C ALA A 10 -40.55 -44.13 20.11
N LEU A 11 -39.79 -44.01 19.01
CA LEU A 11 -38.70 -43.05 18.89
C LEU A 11 -38.98 -42.17 17.66
N GLY A 12 -39.04 -40.87 17.92
CA GLY A 12 -39.46 -39.84 16.97
C GLY A 12 -38.54 -39.71 15.76
N LEU A 13 -39.16 -39.27 14.67
CA LEU A 13 -38.58 -38.98 13.36
C LEU A 13 -37.32 -38.11 13.42
N ALA A 14 -36.33 -38.56 12.66
CA ALA A 14 -35.29 -37.73 12.09
C ALA A 14 -35.88 -36.62 11.22
N LEU A 15 -35.48 -35.37 11.47
CA LEU A 15 -35.56 -34.29 10.51
C LEU A 15 -34.14 -33.85 10.17
N LEU A 16 -33.81 -34.04 8.89
CA LEU A 16 -32.64 -33.52 8.20
C LEU A 16 -32.61 -32.00 8.29
N ALA A 17 -31.63 -31.43 9.01
CA ALA A 17 -31.24 -30.04 8.82
C ALA A 17 -29.89 -30.03 8.11
N ALA A 18 -29.93 -29.58 6.86
CA ALA A 18 -28.81 -29.51 5.94
C ALA A 18 -27.65 -28.68 6.49
N CYS A 19 -26.44 -29.18 6.25
CA CYS A 19 -25.20 -28.43 6.32
C CYS A 19 -25.30 -27.18 5.43
N GLN A 20 -25.45 -25.99 6.02
CA GLN A 20 -25.16 -24.74 5.33
C GLN A 20 -23.73 -24.36 5.68
N GLY A 21 -22.83 -24.58 4.71
CA GLY A 21 -21.46 -24.09 4.79
C GLY A 21 -21.48 -22.57 4.99
N ARG A 22 -20.73 -22.11 6.00
CA ARG A 22 -20.40 -20.70 6.12
C ARG A 22 -19.65 -20.27 4.85
N PRO A 23 -20.03 -19.17 4.19
CA PRO A 23 -19.18 -18.57 3.18
C PRO A 23 -17.84 -18.18 3.82
N PRO A 24 -16.72 -18.28 3.10
CA PRO A 24 -15.43 -17.85 3.63
C PRO A 24 -15.52 -16.37 3.97
N GLU A 25 -15.26 -16.07 5.24
CA GLU A 25 -15.10 -14.74 5.76
C GLU A 25 -13.98 -14.06 4.96
N SER A 26 -14.38 -13.08 4.15
CA SER A 26 -13.49 -12.16 3.45
C SER A 26 -12.37 -11.75 4.41
N GLY A 27 -11.14 -12.10 4.03
CA GLY A 27 -9.95 -11.80 4.81
C GLY A 27 -9.98 -10.34 5.28
N ALA A 28 -9.86 -10.16 6.59
CA ALA A 28 -9.67 -8.86 7.19
C ALA A 28 -8.45 -8.22 6.52
N ALA A 29 -8.71 -7.17 5.75
CA ALA A 29 -7.68 -6.23 5.34
C ALA A 29 -6.90 -5.81 6.60
N SER A 30 -5.58 -5.86 6.51
CA SER A 30 -4.65 -5.38 7.51
C SER A 30 -5.10 -3.99 7.99
N ALA A 31 -5.53 -3.91 9.25
CA ALA A 31 -5.84 -2.66 9.92
C ALA A 31 -4.54 -1.91 10.21
N GLY A 32 -4.20 -1.00 9.31
CA GLY A 32 -3.18 0.03 9.47
C GLY A 32 -3.50 1.14 8.48
N ASP A 33 -3.59 2.38 8.97
CA ASP A 33 -3.78 3.63 8.21
C ASP A 33 -5.21 4.18 8.00
N ASP A 34 -6.06 4.17 9.03
CA ASP A 34 -7.27 5.01 9.05
C ASP A 34 -7.03 6.37 9.74
N ALA A 35 -6.02 7.12 9.27
CA ALA A 35 -6.10 8.58 9.41
C ALA A 35 -7.09 9.08 8.35
N PRO A 36 -8.10 9.91 8.69
CA PRO A 36 -9.17 10.26 7.77
C PRO A 36 -8.60 10.74 6.43
N ALA A 37 -9.08 10.13 5.35
CA ALA A 37 -8.75 10.54 3.98
C ALA A 37 -9.07 12.04 3.86
N ALA A 38 -8.07 12.80 3.43
CA ALA A 38 -8.18 14.24 3.41
C ALA A 38 -8.92 14.64 2.13
N ALA A 39 -10.20 14.98 2.26
CA ALA A 39 -11.08 15.32 1.14
C ALA A 39 -10.46 16.36 0.17
N LYS A 40 -10.82 16.27 -1.12
CA LYS A 40 -10.46 17.25 -2.16
C LYS A 40 -10.62 18.69 -1.68
N ALA A 41 -9.81 19.58 -2.25
CA ALA A 41 -10.10 21.00 -2.18
C ALA A 41 -11.47 21.28 -2.81
N ALA A 42 -12.17 22.31 -2.33
CA ALA A 42 -13.55 22.62 -2.74
C ALA A 42 -13.70 22.93 -4.24
N ASP A 43 -12.60 23.21 -4.94
CA ASP A 43 -12.52 23.47 -6.38
C ASP A 43 -12.29 22.20 -7.23
N GLY A 44 -12.22 21.02 -6.59
CA GLY A 44 -11.98 19.76 -7.29
C GLY A 44 -10.50 19.43 -7.53
N SER A 45 -9.58 20.30 -7.09
CA SER A 45 -8.14 20.03 -7.12
C SER A 45 -7.73 19.04 -6.04
N LEU A 46 -6.56 18.42 -6.22
CA LEU A 46 -5.93 17.63 -5.18
C LEU A 46 -5.66 18.53 -3.97
N ARG A 47 -5.92 18.01 -2.77
CA ARG A 47 -5.66 18.78 -1.54
C ARG A 47 -4.20 19.20 -1.43
N TRP A 48 -3.29 18.39 -1.96
CA TRP A 48 -1.86 18.67 -1.97
C TRP A 48 -1.38 19.05 -3.36
N SER A 49 -0.36 19.90 -3.38
CA SER A 49 0.32 20.42 -4.56
C SER A 49 1.81 20.51 -4.26
N GLU A 50 2.59 21.13 -5.14
CA GLU A 50 4.02 21.41 -4.94
C GLU A 50 4.35 22.06 -3.58
N ALA A 51 3.38 22.73 -2.94
CA ALA A 51 3.55 23.32 -1.62
C ALA A 51 3.93 22.30 -0.52
N VAL A 52 3.70 20.99 -0.71
CA VAL A 52 4.12 19.97 0.27
C VAL A 52 5.62 19.66 0.22
N VAL A 53 6.30 20.08 -0.84
CA VAL A 53 7.73 19.82 -1.04
C VAL A 53 8.55 20.66 -0.07
N TRP A 54 9.51 20.01 0.58
CA TRP A 54 10.49 20.67 1.43
C TRP A 54 11.85 20.00 1.29
N ASP A 55 12.89 20.82 1.34
CA ASP A 55 14.29 20.42 1.46
C ASP A 55 14.93 21.27 2.56
N GLY A 56 15.65 20.63 3.47
CA GLY A 56 16.30 21.32 4.57
C GLY A 56 17.07 20.39 5.50
N ASP A 57 17.78 21.00 6.44
CA ASP A 57 18.67 20.29 7.35
C ASP A 57 17.92 19.66 8.54
N LEU A 58 18.23 18.39 8.81
CA LEU A 58 17.69 17.60 9.92
C LEU A 58 18.78 17.11 10.89
N ASN A 59 20.02 17.60 10.78
CA ASN A 59 21.13 17.19 11.63
C ASN A 59 20.85 17.38 13.13
N ALA A 60 20.15 18.46 13.49
CA ALA A 60 19.71 18.72 14.87
C ALA A 60 18.79 17.63 15.42
N CYS A 61 18.07 16.90 14.56
CA CYS A 61 17.17 15.81 14.94
C CYS A 61 17.85 14.43 14.96
N ARG A 62 19.18 14.34 14.80
CA ARG A 62 19.90 13.05 14.83
C ARG A 62 20.42 12.66 16.20
N GLN A 63 20.45 13.57 17.18
CA GLN A 63 21.09 13.34 18.48
C GLN A 63 20.28 13.97 19.62
N GLY A 64 20.45 13.43 20.83
CA GLY A 64 19.77 13.89 22.05
C GLY A 64 18.36 13.30 22.26
N ASP A 65 17.69 13.75 23.33
CA ASP A 65 16.44 13.16 23.83
C ASP A 65 15.23 13.30 22.90
N THR A 66 15.31 14.20 21.91
CA THR A 66 14.25 14.44 20.91
C THR A 66 14.62 13.93 19.52
N ALA A 67 15.72 13.18 19.40
CA ALA A 67 16.17 12.64 18.12
C ALA A 67 15.11 11.75 17.46
N ALA A 68 14.98 11.88 16.14
CA ALA A 68 14.05 11.12 15.31
C ALA A 68 12.58 11.13 15.80
N THR A 69 12.16 12.20 16.49
CA THR A 69 10.77 12.38 16.92
C THR A 69 9.99 13.21 15.92
N ARG A 70 8.65 13.00 15.88
CA ARG A 70 7.73 13.79 15.04
C ARG A 70 7.83 15.28 15.37
N ASP A 71 7.98 15.62 16.65
CA ASP A 71 8.08 17.00 17.10
C ASP A 71 9.38 17.67 16.63
N CYS A 72 10.51 16.95 16.67
CA CYS A 72 11.76 17.46 16.13
C CYS A 72 11.66 17.68 14.62
N LEU A 73 11.15 16.70 13.86
CA LEU A 73 10.96 16.84 12.41
C LEU A 73 10.07 18.04 12.08
N ALA A 74 8.88 18.13 12.69
CA ALA A 74 7.96 19.23 12.43
C ALA A 74 8.55 20.59 12.82
N LYS A 75 9.33 20.66 13.90
CA LYS A 75 10.05 21.88 14.29
C LYS A 75 11.12 22.25 13.26
N ALA A 76 11.97 21.31 12.88
CA ALA A 76 13.03 21.55 11.90
C ALA A 76 12.47 22.00 10.55
N MET A 77 11.37 21.39 10.10
CA MET A 77 10.65 21.81 8.90
C MET A 77 10.16 23.26 9.02
N ARG A 78 9.47 23.63 10.11
CA ARG A 78 8.99 25.01 10.32
C ARG A 78 10.14 26.02 10.38
N ASP A 79 11.19 25.72 11.14
CA ASP A 79 12.37 26.58 11.27
C ASP A 79 13.10 26.72 9.93
N GLY A 80 13.09 25.67 9.11
CA GLY A 80 13.63 25.62 7.75
C GLY A 80 12.71 26.20 6.68
N GLY A 81 11.62 26.87 7.05
CA GLY A 81 10.73 27.56 6.10
C GLY A 81 9.76 26.66 5.34
N ALA A 82 9.54 25.42 5.78
CA ALA A 82 8.51 24.54 5.20
C ALA A 82 7.13 25.21 5.28
N SER A 83 6.32 24.98 4.25
CA SER A 83 4.92 25.42 4.27
C SER A 83 4.13 24.67 5.35
N ALA A 84 2.96 25.22 5.73
CA ALA A 84 2.04 24.51 6.62
C ALA A 84 1.59 23.16 6.02
N ASP A 85 1.44 23.10 4.70
CA ASP A 85 1.06 21.88 3.98
C ASP A 85 2.17 20.83 4.00
N ALA A 86 3.44 21.22 3.85
CA ALA A 86 4.59 20.32 3.96
C ALA A 86 4.67 19.68 5.35
N VAL A 87 4.51 20.49 6.41
CA VAL A 87 4.51 20.00 7.80
C VAL A 87 3.31 19.06 8.05
N ALA A 88 2.13 19.40 7.53
CA ALA A 88 0.95 18.56 7.64
C ALA A 88 1.12 17.24 6.86
N ALA A 89 1.70 17.29 5.66
CA ALA A 89 1.99 16.14 4.83
C ALA A 89 2.99 15.20 5.50
N ALA A 90 4.07 15.73 6.08
CA ALA A 90 5.00 14.94 6.87
C ALA A 90 4.30 14.17 8.01
N GLY A 91 3.38 14.83 8.72
CA GLY A 91 2.57 14.18 9.76
C GLY A 91 1.65 13.06 9.26
N GLN A 92 1.08 13.21 8.05
CA GLN A 92 0.10 12.28 7.48
C GLN A 92 0.72 11.15 6.63
N LEU A 93 1.91 11.36 6.09
CA LEU A 93 2.68 10.38 5.31
C LEU A 93 3.60 9.54 6.18
N SER A 94 3.95 10.02 7.38
CA SER A 94 4.64 9.20 8.39
C SER A 94 3.70 8.10 8.91
N SER A 95 4.08 6.83 8.72
CA SER A 95 3.30 5.67 9.16
C SER A 95 4.18 4.64 9.86
N ALA A 96 3.60 3.76 10.67
CA ALA A 96 4.29 2.66 11.36
C ALA A 96 5.57 3.04 12.15
N GLY A 97 5.67 4.28 12.63
CA GLY A 97 6.85 4.78 13.36
C GLY A 97 7.95 5.34 12.46
N GLU A 98 7.78 5.30 11.15
CA GLU A 98 8.72 5.83 10.18
C GLU A 98 8.33 7.26 9.80
N LEU A 99 9.20 8.20 10.19
CA LEU A 99 8.98 9.60 9.87
C LEU A 99 9.36 9.88 8.41
N ALA A 100 8.51 10.63 7.73
CA ALA A 100 8.66 10.97 6.32
C ALA A 100 8.34 12.44 6.06
N TYR A 101 8.93 13.01 5.01
CA TYR A 101 8.53 14.30 4.42
C TYR A 101 8.65 14.23 2.90
N VAL A 102 7.95 15.12 2.18
CA VAL A 102 7.95 15.11 0.71
C VAL A 102 9.13 15.91 0.18
N THR A 103 9.96 15.29 -0.66
CA THR A 103 11.11 15.91 -1.33
C THR A 103 10.85 16.25 -2.80
N ALA A 104 9.84 15.62 -3.41
CA ALA A 104 9.37 15.99 -4.74
C ALA A 104 7.87 15.68 -4.87
N TRP A 105 7.18 16.50 -5.67
CA TRP A 105 5.77 16.31 -6.00
C TRP A 105 5.59 16.44 -7.50
N HIS A 106 4.68 15.67 -8.06
CA HIS A 106 4.16 15.92 -9.40
C HIS A 106 2.72 15.40 -9.49
N GLU A 107 1.93 16.05 -10.33
CA GLU A 107 0.60 15.57 -10.69
C GLU A 107 0.69 14.70 -11.94
N HIS A 108 -0.01 13.58 -11.94
CA HIS A 108 -0.10 12.66 -13.05
C HIS A 108 -1.55 12.26 -13.27
N ASP A 109 -2.16 12.72 -14.36
CA ASP A 109 -3.57 12.47 -14.70
C ASP A 109 -4.57 12.73 -13.56
N GLY A 110 -4.33 13.78 -12.76
CA GLY A 110 -5.19 14.13 -11.62
C GLY A 110 -4.95 13.31 -10.35
N LEU A 111 -3.86 12.54 -10.30
CA LEU A 111 -3.31 11.90 -9.11
C LEU A 111 -2.06 12.64 -8.65
N GLY A 112 -1.84 12.70 -7.35
CA GLY A 112 -0.60 13.18 -6.79
C GLY A 112 0.43 12.07 -6.71
N VAL A 113 1.68 12.38 -7.05
CA VAL A 113 2.81 11.46 -6.90
C VAL A 113 3.87 12.19 -6.08
N ALA A 114 4.08 11.71 -4.86
CA ALA A 114 5.07 12.25 -3.94
C ALA A 114 6.26 11.30 -3.84
N THR A 115 7.46 11.85 -4.02
CA THR A 115 8.69 11.24 -3.51
C THR A 115 8.83 11.65 -2.05
N VAL A 116 8.92 10.67 -1.16
CA VAL A 116 9.09 10.89 0.27
C VAL A 116 10.49 10.49 0.70
N ALA A 117 11.10 11.28 1.58
CA ALA A 117 12.34 10.92 2.25
C ALA A 117 12.07 10.40 3.66
N TYR A 118 12.83 9.39 4.09
CA TYR A 118 12.83 8.83 5.43
C TYR A 118 14.16 9.15 6.15
N PRO A 119 14.29 10.35 6.72
CA PRO A 119 15.59 10.91 7.11
C PRO A 119 16.33 10.17 8.23
N PHE A 120 15.62 9.30 8.96
CA PHE A 120 16.12 8.59 10.13
C PHE A 120 16.25 7.07 9.91
N ARG A 121 15.94 6.56 8.71
CA ARG A 121 16.28 5.18 8.36
C ARG A 121 17.80 5.05 8.18
N ALA A 122 18.30 3.86 8.45
CA ALA A 122 19.70 3.51 8.18
C ALA A 122 19.92 3.18 6.69
N ASN A 123 18.88 2.73 6.00
CA ASN A 123 18.90 2.28 4.61
C ASN A 123 17.56 2.57 3.92
N THR A 124 17.60 2.67 2.59
CA THR A 124 16.48 3.06 1.71
C THR A 124 15.75 4.29 2.23
N ASN A 125 16.35 5.45 2.02
CA ASN A 125 15.89 6.71 2.60
C ASN A 125 14.84 7.43 1.74
N GLU A 126 14.29 6.76 0.73
CA GLU A 126 13.31 7.33 -0.18
C GLU A 126 12.22 6.30 -0.51
N GLY A 127 11.04 6.79 -0.88
CA GLY A 127 9.95 5.97 -1.40
C GLY A 127 8.93 6.77 -2.19
N THR A 128 7.95 6.08 -2.76
CA THR A 128 6.87 6.71 -3.56
C THR A 128 5.52 6.59 -2.86
N ARG A 129 4.77 7.69 -2.86
CA ARG A 129 3.40 7.77 -2.35
C ARG A 129 2.48 8.29 -3.44
N LEU A 130 1.46 7.51 -3.79
CA LEU A 130 0.38 8.00 -4.64
C LEU A 130 -0.69 8.65 -3.76
N VAL A 131 -1.28 9.73 -4.23
CA VAL A 131 -2.37 10.44 -3.57
C VAL A 131 -3.53 10.51 -4.54
N ASP A 132 -4.62 9.85 -4.18
CA ASP A 132 -5.81 9.81 -5.01
C ASP A 132 -6.67 11.07 -4.84
N ALA A 133 -7.73 11.18 -5.64
CA ALA A 133 -8.69 12.28 -5.55
C ALA A 133 -9.24 12.49 -4.13
N SER A 134 -9.54 11.43 -3.40
CA SER A 134 -10.09 11.50 -2.04
C SER A 134 -9.05 11.84 -0.96
N GLY A 135 -7.77 11.95 -1.33
CA GLY A 135 -6.65 12.12 -0.42
C GLY A 135 -6.20 10.81 0.24
N LYS A 136 -6.60 9.66 -0.30
CA LYS A 136 -6.05 8.36 0.08
C LYS A 136 -4.59 8.30 -0.35
N ARG A 137 -3.74 7.82 0.55
CA ARG A 137 -2.29 7.71 0.35
C ARG A 137 -1.96 6.24 0.15
N ILE A 138 -1.30 5.92 -0.95
CA ILE A 138 -0.93 4.56 -1.32
C ILE A 138 0.59 4.47 -1.32
N ASP A 139 1.12 3.56 -0.51
CA ASP A 139 2.54 3.23 -0.50
C ASP A 139 2.86 2.26 -1.64
N VAL A 140 3.60 2.74 -2.64
CA VAL A 140 4.03 1.92 -3.79
C VAL A 140 5.07 0.87 -3.37
N ASP A 141 5.83 1.16 -2.31
CA ASP A 141 6.93 0.33 -1.82
C ASP A 141 6.50 -0.72 -0.79
N ALA A 142 5.23 -0.69 -0.37
CA ALA A 142 4.67 -1.62 0.62
C ALA A 142 4.32 -3.01 0.06
N VAL A 143 4.64 -3.29 -1.22
CA VAL A 143 4.36 -4.58 -1.85
C VAL A 143 5.08 -5.70 -1.10
N GLN A 144 4.30 -6.66 -0.61
CA GLN A 144 4.81 -7.89 0.01
C GLN A 144 4.40 -9.08 -0.87
N LEU A 145 5.24 -10.10 -0.91
CA LEU A 145 4.82 -11.38 -1.50
C LEU A 145 3.81 -12.04 -0.56
N ASP A 146 2.53 -11.94 -0.89
CA ASP A 146 1.46 -12.72 -0.26
C ASP A 146 1.25 -14.06 -1.00
N ASP A 147 0.28 -14.86 -0.55
CA ASP A 147 0.01 -16.16 -1.16
C ASP A 147 -0.47 -16.05 -2.61
N ALA A 148 -1.18 -14.96 -2.96
CA ALA A 148 -1.67 -14.74 -4.32
C ALA A 148 -0.52 -14.42 -5.27
N LEU A 149 0.39 -13.53 -4.87
CA LEU A 149 1.59 -13.19 -5.65
C LEU A 149 2.53 -14.39 -5.77
N ARG A 150 2.71 -15.19 -4.70
CA ARG A 150 3.51 -16.42 -4.78
C ARG A 150 2.89 -17.51 -5.65
N ALA A 151 1.60 -17.45 -5.94
CA ALA A 151 0.92 -18.37 -6.84
C ALA A 151 1.09 -17.99 -8.33
N ASP A 152 1.54 -16.77 -8.64
CA ASP A 152 1.77 -16.35 -10.02
C ASP A 152 2.92 -17.15 -10.67
N PRO A 153 2.75 -17.71 -11.88
CA PRO A 153 3.78 -18.51 -12.53
C PRO A 153 5.10 -17.77 -12.80
N GLY A 154 5.04 -16.48 -13.12
CA GLY A 154 6.23 -15.66 -13.34
C GLY A 154 7.00 -15.45 -12.04
N VAL A 155 6.29 -15.16 -10.95
CA VAL A 155 6.88 -15.07 -9.61
C VAL A 155 7.45 -16.41 -9.16
N GLN A 156 6.74 -17.52 -9.38
CA GLN A 156 7.24 -18.86 -9.06
C GLN A 156 8.53 -19.19 -9.81
N ALA A 157 8.65 -18.82 -11.09
CA ALA A 157 9.87 -19.04 -11.85
C ALA A 157 11.07 -18.31 -11.24
N VAL A 158 10.89 -17.07 -10.77
CA VAL A 158 11.94 -16.33 -10.07
C VAL A 158 12.28 -16.98 -8.73
N LEU A 159 11.27 -17.34 -7.93
CA LEU A 159 11.45 -17.92 -6.59
C LEU A 159 12.03 -19.35 -6.62
N GLN A 160 11.83 -20.11 -7.70
CA GLN A 160 12.49 -21.42 -7.87
C GLN A 160 14.01 -21.28 -8.01
N ALA A 161 14.48 -20.25 -8.73
CA ALA A 161 15.90 -19.97 -8.88
C ALA A 161 16.47 -19.18 -7.69
N ASN A 162 15.64 -18.37 -7.04
CA ASN A 162 16.03 -17.44 -5.97
C ASN A 162 15.05 -17.55 -4.79
N PRO A 163 15.13 -18.60 -3.95
CA PRO A 163 14.11 -18.88 -2.94
C PRO A 163 14.01 -17.87 -1.80
N GLN A 164 14.96 -16.94 -1.70
CA GLN A 164 14.97 -15.88 -0.68
C GLN A 164 14.61 -14.52 -1.28
N ALA A 165 14.24 -14.47 -2.57
CA ALA A 165 13.95 -13.22 -3.23
C ALA A 165 12.71 -12.55 -2.62
N THR A 166 12.86 -11.28 -2.27
CA THR A 166 11.80 -10.46 -1.69
C THR A 166 11.68 -9.12 -2.42
N PRO A 167 10.50 -8.47 -2.41
CA PRO A 167 10.33 -7.12 -2.94
C PRO A 167 11.30 -6.17 -2.25
N PHE A 168 12.04 -5.41 -3.06
CA PHE A 168 13.08 -4.53 -2.59
C PHE A 168 12.84 -3.09 -3.07
N PRO A 169 12.50 -2.16 -2.18
CA PRO A 169 12.24 -0.78 -2.55
C PRO A 169 13.52 -0.02 -2.94
N PRO A 170 13.42 1.06 -3.73
CA PRO A 170 12.18 1.64 -4.24
C PRO A 170 11.68 0.99 -5.55
N ALA A 171 10.38 0.97 -5.73
CA ALA A 171 9.73 0.64 -6.99
C ALA A 171 9.92 1.77 -8.01
N GLN A 172 10.00 1.40 -9.29
CA GLN A 172 10.28 2.32 -10.39
C GLN A 172 9.04 2.52 -11.25
N ALA A 173 8.71 3.77 -11.58
CA ALA A 173 7.61 4.05 -12.50
C ALA A 173 7.85 3.36 -13.85
N ALA A 174 6.85 2.62 -14.34
CA ALA A 174 6.94 1.78 -15.53
C ALA A 174 5.93 2.15 -16.63
N GLY A 175 5.09 3.17 -16.38
CA GLY A 175 4.15 3.71 -17.35
C GLY A 175 2.72 3.70 -16.84
N THR A 176 1.78 3.89 -17.77
CA THR A 176 0.35 3.91 -17.47
C THR A 176 -0.45 3.13 -18.50
N ALA A 177 -1.61 2.64 -18.08
CA ALA A 177 -2.57 1.99 -18.97
C ALA A 177 -3.99 2.51 -18.70
N PRO A 178 -4.81 2.76 -19.73
CA PRO A 178 -6.22 3.09 -19.54
C PRO A 178 -6.99 1.88 -19.01
N LEU A 179 -8.02 2.16 -18.21
CA LEU A 179 -9.04 1.19 -17.78
C LEU A 179 -10.42 1.62 -18.31
N ASP A 180 -11.36 0.70 -18.27
CA ASP A 180 -12.75 0.97 -18.64
C ASP A 180 -13.35 2.11 -17.79
N GLY A 181 -14.36 2.79 -18.34
CA GLY A 181 -15.05 3.88 -17.63
C GLY A 181 -14.18 5.12 -17.38
N GLY A 182 -13.07 5.28 -18.09
CA GLY A 182 -12.13 6.40 -17.94
C GLY A 182 -11.18 6.26 -16.75
N GLY A 183 -11.11 5.07 -16.15
CA GLY A 183 -10.11 4.75 -15.14
C GLY A 183 -8.69 4.70 -15.72
N ILE A 184 -7.71 4.69 -14.83
CA ILE A 184 -6.30 4.58 -15.18
C ILE A 184 -5.59 3.61 -14.24
N ARG A 185 -4.55 2.98 -14.76
CA ARG A 185 -3.60 2.17 -14.02
C ARG A 185 -2.23 2.83 -14.07
N LEU A 186 -1.64 3.09 -12.92
CA LEU A 186 -0.23 3.43 -12.82
C LEU A 186 0.58 2.15 -12.62
N LEU A 187 1.62 1.94 -13.42
CA LEU A 187 2.47 0.76 -13.36
C LEU A 187 3.78 1.09 -12.64
N TYR A 188 4.15 0.25 -11.68
CA TYR A 188 5.43 0.33 -11.00
C TYR A 188 6.12 -1.03 -11.01
N ARG A 189 7.43 -1.04 -11.22
CA ARG A 189 8.30 -2.21 -11.17
C ARG A 189 9.03 -2.23 -9.84
N THR A 190 8.70 -3.19 -8.98
CA THR A 190 9.38 -3.44 -7.71
C THR A 190 10.47 -4.48 -7.93
N PRO A 191 11.76 -4.15 -7.72
CA PRO A 191 12.84 -5.13 -7.77
C PRO A 191 12.62 -6.31 -6.82
N LEU A 192 13.14 -7.48 -7.20
CA LEU A 192 13.28 -8.64 -6.32
C LEU A 192 14.76 -8.89 -6.03
N ARG A 193 15.12 -9.07 -4.77
CA ARG A 193 16.50 -9.37 -4.33
C ARG A 193 16.55 -10.46 -3.28
N ASP A 194 17.59 -11.29 -3.32
CA ASP A 194 17.90 -12.28 -2.27
C ASP A 194 18.58 -11.67 -1.04
N CYS A 195 19.23 -10.53 -1.21
CA CYS A 195 19.90 -9.83 -0.13
C CYS A 195 19.98 -8.32 -0.38
N HIS A 196 20.26 -7.55 0.66
CA HIS A 196 20.26 -6.08 0.59
C HIS A 196 21.25 -5.51 -0.43
N ALA A 197 22.41 -6.15 -0.60
CA ALA A 197 23.48 -5.72 -1.51
C ALA A 197 23.57 -6.57 -2.80
N CYS A 198 22.62 -7.47 -3.01
CA CYS A 198 22.59 -8.35 -4.17
C CYS A 198 22.06 -7.60 -5.41
N PRO A 199 22.45 -8.01 -6.63
CA PRO A 199 21.77 -7.54 -7.83
C PRO A 199 20.29 -7.96 -7.82
N ASP A 200 19.48 -7.25 -8.61
CA ASP A 200 18.09 -7.63 -8.84
C ASP A 200 18.05 -8.99 -9.57
N VAL A 201 17.24 -9.92 -9.07
CA VAL A 201 17.05 -11.26 -9.65
C VAL A 201 15.74 -11.39 -10.43
N GLY A 202 14.91 -10.36 -10.37
CA GLY A 202 13.61 -10.27 -11.03
C GLY A 202 12.91 -8.98 -10.66
N HIS A 203 11.69 -8.80 -11.16
CA HIS A 203 10.85 -7.66 -10.83
C HIS A 203 9.39 -8.10 -10.73
N LEU A 204 8.64 -7.49 -9.81
CA LEU A 204 7.18 -7.50 -9.81
C LEU A 204 6.71 -6.24 -10.53
N GLN A 205 5.79 -6.36 -11.49
CA GLN A 205 5.11 -5.19 -12.02
C GLN A 205 3.72 -5.09 -11.39
N ILE A 206 3.54 -4.10 -10.52
CA ILE A 206 2.28 -3.85 -9.83
C ILE A 206 1.56 -2.69 -10.51
N GLY A 207 0.29 -2.91 -10.83
CA GLY A 207 -0.64 -1.89 -11.26
C GLY A 207 -1.42 -1.35 -10.09
N TYR A 208 -1.49 -0.03 -9.97
CA TYR A 208 -2.34 0.70 -9.03
C TYR A 208 -3.49 1.32 -9.82
N ASP A 209 -4.70 0.85 -9.53
CA ASP A 209 -5.90 1.16 -10.30
C ASP A 209 -6.69 2.28 -9.67
N PHE A 210 -7.13 3.20 -10.52
CA PHE A 210 -7.95 4.33 -10.16
C PHE A 210 -9.16 4.41 -11.09
N ASP A 211 -10.31 4.75 -10.53
CA ASP A 211 -11.54 4.92 -11.31
C ASP A 211 -11.51 6.22 -12.16
N GLY A 212 -12.59 6.45 -12.92
CA GLY A 212 -12.77 7.67 -13.72
C GLY A 212 -12.83 8.97 -12.90
N GLN A 213 -12.99 8.88 -11.58
CA GLN A 213 -12.96 10.01 -10.64
C GLN A 213 -11.62 10.13 -9.92
N ARG A 214 -10.64 9.26 -10.25
CA ARG A 214 -9.32 9.17 -9.64
C ARG A 214 -9.32 8.73 -8.19
N ASN A 215 -10.31 7.92 -7.78
CA ASN A 215 -10.26 7.21 -6.51
C ASN A 215 -9.54 5.88 -6.69
N PHE A 216 -8.71 5.49 -5.73
CA PHE A 216 -8.00 4.22 -5.75
C PHE A 216 -8.97 3.05 -5.52
N ILE A 217 -9.00 2.10 -6.46
CA ILE A 217 -9.91 0.95 -6.45
C ILE A 217 -9.20 -0.39 -6.22
N GLY A 218 -7.87 -0.43 -6.31
CA GLY A 218 -7.13 -1.65 -5.98
C GLY A 218 -5.72 -1.67 -6.56
N GLN A 219 -4.98 -2.71 -6.20
CA GLN A 219 -3.68 -3.02 -6.78
C GLN A 219 -3.68 -4.45 -7.29
N GLN A 220 -2.89 -4.74 -8.32
CA GLN A 220 -2.76 -6.08 -8.87
C GLN A 220 -1.42 -6.32 -9.54
N LEU A 221 -0.98 -7.57 -9.56
CA LEU A 221 0.12 -7.99 -10.41
C LEU A 221 -0.29 -7.86 -11.88
N VAL A 222 0.59 -7.26 -12.66
CA VAL A 222 0.42 -7.10 -14.11
C VAL A 222 1.57 -7.82 -14.78
N PRO A 223 1.34 -8.62 -15.83
CA PRO A 223 2.43 -9.15 -16.63
C PRO A 223 3.33 -8.01 -17.09
N ALA A 224 4.62 -8.11 -16.82
CA ALA A 224 5.58 -7.16 -17.38
C ALA A 224 5.52 -7.29 -18.91
N THR A 225 5.22 -6.19 -19.59
CA THR A 225 5.33 -6.15 -21.04
C THR A 225 6.83 -6.28 -21.39
N PRO A 226 7.21 -7.17 -22.33
CA PRO A 226 8.60 -7.34 -22.76
C PRO A 226 9.28 -6.03 -23.19
#